data_AF-A0A9E5FSF7-F1
#
_entry.id   AF-A0A9E5FSF7-F1
#
_cell.length_a   1.000
_cell.length_b   1.000
_cell.length_c   1.000
_cell.angle_alpha   90.00
_cell.angle_beta   90.00
_cell.angle_gamma   90.00
#
_symmetry.space_group_name_H-M   'P 1'
#
loop_
_entity.id
_entity.type
_entity.pdbx_description
1 polymer ?
#
loop_
_entity_poly.entity_id
_entity_poly.type
_entity_poly.pdbx_seq_one_letter_code
_entity_poly.pdbx_strand_id
1 'polypeptide(L)'
;HVDVALFDSCLALLANQAMTYLATGKSPERIGNTHPSIVPYQVFKSADGAVILACGNDNLFAKFCAVAQREDLAADERFCRNALRVQNRALLVPILEDIFKQRSTEDWVTALEAAGVACGPINNVRPAACKSTCRILWREQFP
;
A
#
# COMPACT_ATOMS: atom_id res chain seq x y z
N HIS A 1 24.04 12.72 -30.98
CA HIS A 1 23.81 13.58 -29.80
C HIS A 1 22.59 13.04 -29.09
N VAL A 2 22.67 12.79 -27.77
CA VAL A 2 21.50 12.51 -26.92
C VAL A 2 21.28 13.76 -26.08
N ASP A 3 20.05 14.26 -26.07
CA ASP A 3 19.63 15.43 -25.27
C ASP A 3 18.73 14.94 -24.13
N VAL A 4 18.96 15.44 -22.91
CA VAL A 4 18.26 14.99 -21.71
C VAL A 4 18.01 16.18 -20.79
N ALA A 5 16.74 16.48 -20.53
CA ALA A 5 16.33 17.47 -19.56
C ALA A 5 15.83 16.81 -18.27
N LEU A 6 16.26 17.36 -17.12
CA LEU A 6 15.74 16.96 -15.80
C LEU A 6 14.21 17.15 -15.73
N PHE A 7 13.71 18.20 -16.37
CA PHE A 7 12.28 18.49 -16.43
C PHE A 7 11.48 17.36 -17.09
N ASP A 8 11.92 16.86 -18.26
CA ASP A 8 11.24 15.80 -18.99
C ASP A 8 11.23 14.49 -18.20
N SER A 9 12.33 14.23 -17.49
CA SER A 9 12.47 13.04 -16.63
C SER A 9 11.49 13.10 -15.46
N CYS A 10 11.39 14.24 -14.78
CA CYS A 10 10.43 14.44 -13.70
C CYS A 10 8.97 14.40 -14.18
N LEU A 11 8.69 14.97 -15.35
CA LEU A 11 7.36 14.97 -15.95
C LEU A 11 6.91 13.53 -16.30
N ALA A 12 7.81 12.72 -16.87
CA ALA A 12 7.53 11.32 -17.19
C ALA A 12 7.16 10.49 -15.94
N LEU A 13 7.78 10.79 -14.79
CA LEU A 13 7.51 10.10 -13.52
C LEU A 13 6.15 10.41 -12.90
N LEU A 14 5.40 11.42 -13.39
CA LEU A 14 4.06 11.72 -12.89
C LEU A 14 3.03 10.63 -13.24
N ALA A 15 3.26 9.87 -14.31
CA ALA A 15 2.46 8.71 -14.73
C ALA A 15 0.93 8.91 -14.52
N ASN A 16 0.34 8.21 -13.55
CA ASN A 16 -1.10 8.23 -13.26
C ASN A 16 -1.64 9.63 -12.89
N GLN A 17 -0.80 10.49 -12.30
CA GLN A 17 -1.18 11.85 -11.93
C GLN A 17 -1.33 12.74 -13.16
N ALA A 18 -0.44 12.58 -14.15
CA ALA A 18 -0.55 13.26 -15.43
C ALA A 18 -1.80 12.80 -16.20
N MET A 19 -2.05 11.48 -16.24
CA MET A 19 -3.25 10.93 -16.87
C MET A 19 -4.54 11.44 -16.20
N THR A 20 -4.56 11.55 -14.87
CA THR A 20 -5.73 12.07 -14.14
C THR A 20 -6.03 13.51 -14.54
N TYR A 21 -5.01 14.36 -14.65
CA TYR A 21 -5.18 15.74 -15.13
C TYR A 21 -5.66 15.77 -16.58
N LEU A 22 -5.05 15.00 -17.49
CA LEU A 22 -5.44 14.96 -18.90
C LEU A 22 -6.89 14.46 -19.09
N ALA A 23 -7.35 13.53 -18.26
CA ALA A 23 -8.69 12.97 -18.35
C ALA A 23 -9.77 13.84 -17.71
N THR A 24 -9.44 14.65 -16.70
CA THR A 24 -10.43 15.38 -15.87
C THR A 24 -10.32 16.89 -15.94
N GLY A 25 -9.21 17.42 -16.47
CA GLY A 25 -8.85 18.83 -16.42
C GLY A 25 -8.50 19.35 -15.01
N LYS A 26 -8.51 18.48 -13.99
CA LYS A 26 -8.30 18.86 -12.60
C LYS A 26 -6.90 18.46 -12.15
N SER A 27 -6.17 19.42 -11.57
CA SER A 27 -4.85 19.14 -11.01
C SER A 27 -4.95 18.20 -9.81
N PRO A 28 -4.08 17.18 -9.72
CA PRO A 28 -4.09 16.24 -8.62
C PRO A 28 -3.66 16.92 -7.31
N GLU A 29 -4.30 16.56 -6.21
CA GLU A 29 -3.98 17.04 -4.87
C GLU A 29 -3.08 16.05 -4.10
N ARG A 30 -2.45 16.54 -3.03
CA ARG A 30 -1.66 15.69 -2.12
C ARG A 30 -2.60 14.88 -1.23
N ILE A 31 -2.62 13.57 -1.40
CA ILE A 31 -3.52 12.63 -0.68
C ILE A 31 -2.79 11.70 0.32
N GLY A 32 -1.51 11.99 0.61
CA GLY A 32 -0.67 11.17 1.49
C GLY A 32 -0.41 9.77 0.94
N ASN A 33 -0.28 8.78 1.81
CA ASN A 33 -0.01 7.38 1.44
C ASN A 33 -1.27 6.60 1.04
N THR A 34 -2.33 7.28 0.59
CA THR A 34 -3.62 6.64 0.28
C THR A 34 -3.80 6.53 -1.22
N HIS A 35 -4.26 5.38 -1.71
CA HIS A 35 -4.66 5.27 -3.12
C HIS A 35 -6.03 5.93 -3.36
N PRO A 36 -6.26 6.70 -4.44
CA PRO A 36 -7.52 7.41 -4.63
C PRO A 36 -8.71 6.48 -4.88
N SER A 37 -8.49 5.35 -5.57
CA SER A 37 -9.57 4.47 -6.05
C SER A 37 -9.55 3.03 -5.50
N ILE A 38 -8.61 2.70 -4.61
CA ILE A 38 -8.45 1.34 -4.06
C ILE A 38 -8.37 1.42 -2.54
N VAL A 39 -9.15 0.59 -1.86
CA VAL A 39 -9.16 0.50 -0.40
C VAL A 39 -9.26 -0.97 0.03
N PRO A 40 -8.47 -1.43 1.03
CA PRO A 40 -7.37 -0.73 1.67
C PRO A 40 -6.09 -0.73 0.81
N TYR A 41 -5.57 0.46 0.52
CA TYR A 41 -4.25 0.65 -0.07
C TYR A 41 -3.60 1.86 0.61
N GLN A 42 -3.02 1.61 1.79
CA GLN A 42 -2.44 2.65 2.65
C GLN A 42 -1.53 2.05 3.73
N VAL A 43 -0.91 2.94 4.50
CA VAL A 43 -0.09 2.59 5.66
C VAL A 43 -0.95 2.51 6.92
N PHE A 44 -0.78 1.45 7.70
CA PHE A 44 -1.39 1.23 9.00
C PHE A 44 -0.31 1.12 10.08
N LYS A 45 -0.58 1.66 11.28
CA LYS A 45 0.31 1.52 12.44
C LYS A 45 0.08 0.17 13.10
N SER A 46 1.15 -0.60 13.25
CA SER A 46 1.18 -1.84 14.02
C SER A 46 1.58 -1.56 15.48
N ALA A 47 1.71 -2.60 16.30
CA ALA A 47 2.09 -2.46 17.71
C ALA A 47 3.49 -1.81 17.91
N ASP A 48 4.42 -2.04 16.97
CA ASP A 48 5.83 -1.69 17.09
C ASP A 48 6.38 -0.87 15.89
N GLY A 49 5.52 -0.54 14.92
CA GLY A 49 5.94 0.11 13.68
C GLY A 49 4.79 0.47 12.75
N ALA A 50 4.98 0.21 11.45
CA ALA A 50 3.96 0.43 10.45
C ALA A 50 4.09 -0.55 9.28
N VAL A 51 2.94 -0.93 8.72
CA VAL A 51 2.79 -1.85 7.60
C VAL A 51 2.02 -1.16 6.49
N ILE A 52 2.51 -1.21 5.26
CA ILE A 52 1.71 -0.88 4.08
C ILE A 52 0.90 -2.11 3.68
N LEU A 53 -0.42 -1.94 3.53
CA LEU A 53 -1.32 -2.96 3.01
C LEU A 53 -1.82 -2.51 1.64
N ALA A 54 -1.77 -3.40 0.64
CA ALA A 54 -2.18 -3.14 -0.73
C ALA A 54 -3.17 -4.21 -1.22
N CYS A 55 -4.45 -4.07 -0.88
CA CYS A 55 -5.52 -4.93 -1.36
C CYS A 55 -6.09 -4.40 -2.68
N GLY A 56 -5.51 -4.81 -3.80
CA GLY A 56 -5.90 -4.37 -5.15
C GLY A 56 -7.26 -4.89 -5.65
N ASN A 57 -7.85 -5.90 -5.01
CA ASN A 57 -9.12 -6.51 -5.40
C ASN A 57 -9.85 -7.13 -4.20
N ASP A 58 -11.10 -7.57 -4.42
CA ASP A 58 -11.97 -8.11 -3.37
C ASP A 58 -11.47 -9.44 -2.81
N ASN A 59 -10.78 -10.26 -3.61
CA ASN A 59 -10.18 -11.52 -3.14
C ASN A 59 -9.02 -11.27 -2.16
N LEU A 60 -8.15 -10.30 -2.46
CA LEU A 60 -7.07 -9.89 -1.56
C LEU A 60 -7.64 -9.29 -0.26
N PHE A 61 -8.75 -8.57 -0.33
CA PHE A 61 -9.44 -8.06 0.86
C PHE A 61 -10.02 -9.20 1.71
N ALA A 62 -10.69 -10.17 1.10
CA ALA A 62 -11.23 -11.34 1.81
C ALA A 62 -10.13 -12.17 2.50
N LYS A 63 -9.00 -12.36 1.81
CA LYS A 63 -7.81 -13.02 2.41
C LYS A 63 -7.24 -12.25 3.59
N PHE A 64 -7.13 -10.92 3.46
CA PHE A 64 -6.73 -10.07 4.59
C PHE A 64 -7.70 -10.23 5.77
N CYS A 65 -9.01 -10.19 5.51
CA CYS A 65 -10.04 -10.37 6.53
C CYS A 65 -9.91 -11.71 7.25
N ALA A 66 -9.62 -12.81 6.53
CA ALA A 66 -9.37 -14.11 7.16
C ALA A 66 -8.11 -14.09 8.06
N VAL A 67 -7.01 -13.48 7.62
CA VAL A 67 -5.79 -13.33 8.43
C VAL A 67 -6.03 -12.47 9.67
N ALA A 68 -6.89 -11.46 9.55
CA ALA A 68 -7.30 -10.57 10.63
C ALA A 68 -8.40 -11.15 11.53
N GLN A 69 -8.90 -12.36 11.25
CA GLN A 69 -10.05 -12.98 11.96
C GLN A 69 -11.29 -12.07 11.97
N ARG A 70 -11.51 -11.39 10.84
CA ARG A 70 -12.57 -10.42 10.61
C ARG A 70 -13.26 -10.67 9.26
N GLU A 71 -13.63 -11.92 9.01
CA GLU A 71 -14.39 -12.33 7.82
C GLU A 71 -15.73 -11.60 7.71
N ASP A 72 -16.28 -11.15 8.84
CA ASP A 72 -17.45 -10.28 8.91
C ASP A 72 -17.27 -9.00 8.08
N LEU A 73 -16.07 -8.42 8.04
CA LEU A 73 -15.78 -7.24 7.21
C LEU A 73 -15.80 -7.55 5.72
N ALA A 74 -15.43 -8.76 5.31
CA ALA A 74 -15.51 -9.17 3.90
C ALA A 74 -16.96 -9.43 3.47
N ALA A 75 -17.80 -9.90 4.40
CA ALA A 75 -19.21 -10.17 4.17
C ALA A 75 -20.11 -8.93 4.31
N ASP A 76 -19.66 -7.88 5.00
CA ASP A 76 -20.42 -6.64 5.19
C ASP A 76 -20.73 -5.97 3.85
N GLU A 77 -22.00 -5.65 3.60
CA GLU A 77 -22.47 -5.00 2.39
C GLU A 77 -21.78 -3.65 2.13
N ARG A 78 -21.25 -3.00 3.17
CA ARG A 78 -20.51 -1.73 3.05
C ARG A 78 -19.09 -1.91 2.53
N PHE A 79 -18.52 -3.12 2.63
CA PHE A 79 -17.10 -3.36 2.37
C PHE A 79 -16.82 -4.53 1.40
N CYS A 80 -17.82 -5.30 1.01
CA CYS A 80 -17.65 -6.47 0.16
C CYS A 80 -17.00 -6.17 -1.21
N ARG A 81 -17.25 -4.99 -1.78
CA ARG A 81 -16.68 -4.54 -3.06
C ARG A 81 -15.79 -3.30 -2.91
N ASN A 82 -14.75 -3.20 -3.73
CA ASN A 82 -13.82 -2.06 -3.71
C ASN A 82 -14.54 -0.70 -3.81
N ALA A 83 -15.52 -0.56 -4.71
CA ALA A 83 -16.29 0.68 -4.85
C ALA A 83 -16.99 1.09 -3.54
N LEU A 84 -17.51 0.11 -2.79
CA LEU A 84 -18.18 0.33 -1.51
C LEU A 84 -17.16 0.65 -0.41
N ARG A 85 -15.98 0.01 -0.43
CA ARG A 85 -14.86 0.37 0.47
C ARG A 85 -14.34 1.77 0.24
N VAL A 86 -14.31 2.24 -1.02
CA VAL A 86 -13.94 3.62 -1.35
C VAL A 86 -14.96 4.61 -0.78
N GLN A 87 -16.26 4.35 -0.96
CA GLN A 87 -17.34 5.18 -0.40
C GLN A 87 -17.33 5.19 1.13
N ASN A 88 -17.14 4.03 1.75
CA ASN A 88 -17.16 3.84 3.19
C ASN A 88 -15.76 3.90 3.83
N ARG A 89 -14.78 4.55 3.17
CA ARG A 89 -13.39 4.61 3.65
C ARG A 89 -13.29 5.13 5.07
N ALA A 90 -14.03 6.19 5.38
CA ALA A 90 -14.02 6.84 6.70
C ALA A 90 -14.50 5.90 7.82
N LEU A 91 -15.28 4.87 7.48
CA LEU A 91 -15.73 3.84 8.43
C LEU A 91 -14.75 2.67 8.50
N LEU A 92 -14.23 2.22 7.35
CA LEU A 92 -13.35 1.05 7.29
C LEU A 92 -11.97 1.32 7.89
N VAL A 93 -11.36 2.47 7.58
CA VAL A 93 -9.97 2.77 7.96
C VAL A 93 -9.75 2.73 9.48
N PRO A 94 -10.58 3.37 10.32
CA PRO A 94 -10.40 3.28 11.78
C PRO A 94 -10.47 1.86 12.31
N ILE A 95 -11.37 1.03 11.78
CA ILE A 95 -11.50 -0.38 12.16
C ILE A 95 -10.20 -1.14 11.84
N LEU A 96 -9.65 -0.92 10.64
CA LEU A 96 -8.39 -1.52 10.23
C LEU A 96 -7.22 -1.02 11.10
N GLU A 97 -7.16 0.27 11.41
CA GLU A 97 -6.13 0.82 12.30
C GLU A 97 -6.12 0.17 13.67
N ASP A 98 -7.29 -0.12 14.25
CA ASP A 98 -7.38 -0.80 15.54
C ASP A 98 -7.01 -2.28 15.47
N ILE A 99 -7.31 -2.95 14.36
CA ILE A 99 -6.85 -4.32 14.10
C ILE A 99 -5.32 -4.36 14.00
N PHE A 100 -4.72 -3.47 13.21
CA PHE A 100 -3.28 -3.49 12.96
C PHE A 100 -2.46 -3.28 14.25
N LYS A 101 -2.94 -2.48 15.21
CA LYS A 101 -2.29 -2.25 16.51
C LYS A 101 -2.17 -3.50 17.39
N GLN A 102 -2.90 -4.58 17.10
CA GLN A 102 -2.95 -5.78 17.95
C GLN A 102 -1.76 -6.73 17.80
N ARG A 103 -0.98 -6.60 16.71
CA ARG A 103 0.15 -7.50 16.40
C ARG A 103 1.37 -6.71 15.99
N SER A 104 2.55 -7.34 16.09
CA SER A 104 3.79 -6.74 15.62
C SER A 104 3.81 -6.59 14.09
N THR A 105 4.69 -5.73 13.60
CA THR A 105 4.94 -5.54 12.17
C THR A 105 5.35 -6.84 11.49
N GLU A 106 6.22 -7.62 12.15
CA GLU A 106 6.74 -8.88 11.64
C GLU A 106 5.64 -9.96 11.56
N ASP A 107 4.77 -10.04 12.58
CA ASP A 107 3.66 -10.98 12.58
C ASP A 107 2.68 -10.69 11.44
N TRP A 108 2.37 -9.40 11.21
CA TRP A 108 1.49 -9.00 10.11
C TRP A 108 2.10 -9.34 8.76
N VAL A 109 3.37 -8.96 8.53
CA VAL A 109 4.04 -9.20 7.25
C VAL A 109 4.12 -10.71 6.97
N THR A 110 4.54 -11.51 7.94
CA THR A 110 4.66 -12.97 7.79
C THR A 110 3.29 -13.60 7.48
N ALA A 111 2.25 -13.23 8.22
CA ALA A 111 0.92 -13.81 8.03
C ALA A 111 0.28 -13.40 6.69
N LEU A 112 0.45 -12.15 6.28
CA LEU A 112 -0.11 -11.63 5.03
C LEU A 112 0.65 -12.13 3.81
N GLU A 113 1.98 -12.25 3.87
CA GLU A 113 2.78 -12.88 2.83
C GLU A 113 2.39 -14.35 2.64
N ALA A 114 2.21 -15.11 3.73
CA ALA A 114 1.75 -16.49 3.68
C ALA A 114 0.36 -16.64 3.03
N ALA A 115 -0.53 -15.65 3.21
CA ALA A 115 -1.85 -15.61 2.56
C ALA A 115 -1.81 -15.12 1.09
N GLY A 116 -0.65 -14.64 0.63
CA GLY A 116 -0.48 -14.03 -0.70
C GLY A 116 -1.14 -12.65 -0.81
N VAL A 117 -1.19 -11.90 0.29
CA VAL A 117 -1.67 -10.51 0.33
C VAL A 117 -0.47 -9.58 0.21
N ALA A 118 -0.54 -8.61 -0.72
CA ALA A 118 0.54 -7.65 -0.91
C ALA A 118 0.66 -6.72 0.31
N CYS A 119 1.78 -6.82 1.02
CA CYS A 119 2.10 -5.99 2.18
C CYS A 119 3.60 -5.75 2.30
N GLY A 120 4.00 -4.83 3.18
CA GLY A 120 5.40 -4.67 3.54
C GLY A 120 5.63 -3.73 4.72
N PRO A 121 6.74 -3.89 5.45
CA PRO A 121 7.05 -3.01 6.58
C PRO A 121 7.57 -1.65 6.09
N ILE A 122 7.22 -0.59 6.79
CA ILE A 122 7.82 0.74 6.58
C ILE A 122 9.19 0.78 7.27
N ASN A 123 10.23 0.74 6.46
CA ASN A 123 11.61 0.69 6.94
C ASN A 123 12.21 2.09 7.04
N ASN A 124 13.02 2.32 8.07
CA ASN A 124 14.03 3.37 8.03
C ASN A 124 15.27 2.90 7.23
N VAL A 125 16.27 3.76 7.06
CA VAL A 125 17.44 3.50 6.20
C VAL A 125 18.18 2.20 6.57
N ARG A 126 18.31 1.91 7.88
CA ARG A 126 19.14 0.79 8.35
C ARG A 126 18.54 -0.59 8.03
N PRO A 127 17.27 -0.91 8.34
CA PRO A 127 16.64 -2.14 7.89
C PRO A 127 16.58 -2.27 6.38
N ALA A 128 16.33 -1.16 5.64
CA ALA A 128 16.28 -1.19 4.17
C ALA A 128 17.62 -1.64 3.56
N ALA A 129 18.74 -1.07 4.02
CA ALA A 129 20.08 -1.41 3.53
C ALA A 129 20.53 -2.85 3.88
N CYS A 130 19.96 -3.44 4.93
CA CYS A 130 20.32 -4.78 5.38
C CYS A 130 19.50 -5.91 4.74
N LYS A 131 18.43 -5.61 3.99
CA LYS A 131 17.65 -6.63 3.27
C LYS A 131 18.54 -7.37 2.25
N SER A 132 18.43 -8.69 2.20
CA SER A 132 19.21 -9.55 1.29
C SER A 132 19.08 -9.12 -0.17
N THR A 133 17.87 -8.73 -0.61
CA THR A 133 17.61 -8.18 -1.95
C THR A 133 18.42 -6.90 -2.23
N CYS A 134 18.55 -5.98 -1.27
CA CYS A 134 19.36 -4.76 -1.43
C CYS A 134 20.86 -5.06 -1.40
N ARG A 135 21.31 -6.04 -0.60
CA ARG A 135 22.72 -6.47 -0.57
C ARG A 135 23.19 -7.12 -1.86
N ILE A 136 22.31 -7.81 -2.59
CA ILE A 136 22.61 -8.39 -3.90
C ILE A 136 22.85 -7.26 -4.92
N LEU A 137 21.96 -6.27 -4.99
CA LEU A 137 22.11 -5.11 -5.89
C LEU A 137 23.39 -4.30 -5.61
N TRP A 138 23.76 -4.12 -4.34
CA TRP A 138 24.99 -3.41 -4.00
C TRP A 138 26.25 -4.17 -4.42
N ARG A 139 26.30 -5.50 -4.22
CA ARG A 139 27.43 -6.34 -4.66
C ARG A 139 27.60 -6.39 -6.17
N GLU A 140 26.51 -6.22 -6.92
CA GLU A 140 26.56 -6.21 -8.39
C GLU A 140 26.92 -4.82 -8.96
N GLN A 141 26.65 -3.73 -8.23
CA GLN A 141 26.94 -2.36 -8.69
C GLN A 141 28.28 -1.77 -8.23
N PHE A 142 28.86 -2.29 -7.14
CA PHE A 142 30.15 -1.82 -6.63
C PHE A 142 31.00 -3.03 -6.21
N PRO A 143 31.98 -3.46 -7.04
CA PRO A 143 32.92 -4.52 -6.68
C PRO A 143 33.88 -4.14 -5.54
#